data_AF-A0A1S3WQV1-F1
#
_entry.id   AF-A0A1S3WQV1-F1
#
_cell.length_a   1.000
_cell.length_b   1.000
_cell.length_c   1.000
_cell.angle_alpha   90.00
_cell.angle_beta   90.00
_cell.angle_gamma   90.00
#
_symmetry.space_group_name_H-M   'P 1'
#
loop_
_entity.id
_entity.type
_entity.pdbx_description
1 polymer ?
#
loop_
_entity_poly.entity_id
_entity_poly.type
_entity_poly.pdbx_seq_one_letter_code
_entity_poly.pdbx_strand_id
1 'polypeptide(L)'
;MAESIIIRVQSPDGVKRITATKRETAATFLKKVAKEFGFQNNGFSVYINRNRTGEITASSNKSLSLLKIKHGDLLFLFPSSLAGPSSEMETSATLGLKAMGTPSVVEDEIDQYLSRQDGKIYRSRDPQLCRHGPLGKCVHCVPLEPFDEDYLNHLEPPVKHMSFHAYIRKLTGGADKGKFVALENISCKIKSGCEGHLPWPNGICTKCQPSAITLNRQKYRHVDNIMFENHTVADRFLDFWRKTGNQHFGYLYGRYTEHKDIPLGIRAEVAAIYEPPQIGTQNSLELLEDPKAEVVDEIAAKLGLRKDTYFLSSEECITAGDFQNKHPNICRLSPDGHFGSKFVTAVATGGPDNQVHFEGYQVSNQCMALVRDECLLPCKDAPELGYAKESSSEQYVPDVFYKDIDKFGNEITQLARPLPVEYLIIDITTTFPKDPVYTFSISQNPFPIENRDVLGETQDFHSLATYLSQNTSSVFLDTISDFHLLLFLVTNEVMPLQDSISLLLEAVRTRNEELAQTWKKSEQWATIEQLCSTVGVQLPGLQEYGAVGGSTHNTTAAMWACQHCTFMNQPGTGHCEMCSLPRT
;
A
#
# COMPACT_ATOMS: atom_id res chain seq x y z
N MET A 1 25.37 -54.95 40.12
CA MET A 1 26.36 -53.86 40.12
C MET A 1 26.07 -52.97 38.91
N ALA A 2 25.83 -51.67 39.09
CA ALA A 2 25.58 -50.77 37.97
C ALA A 2 26.89 -50.50 37.22
N GLU A 3 26.96 -50.82 35.92
CA GLU A 3 28.14 -50.54 35.08
C GLU A 3 28.37 -49.02 35.00
N SER A 4 29.43 -48.55 35.65
CA SER A 4 29.89 -47.16 35.57
C SER A 4 30.61 -46.92 34.24
N ILE A 5 30.37 -45.76 33.66
CA ILE A 5 31.03 -45.27 32.45
C ILE A 5 31.71 -43.93 32.74
N ILE A 6 32.84 -43.67 32.09
CA ILE A 6 33.58 -42.42 32.22
C ILE A 6 33.42 -41.65 30.91
N ILE A 7 32.92 -40.42 30.99
CA ILE A 7 32.72 -39.53 29.83
C ILE A 7 33.66 -38.34 29.99
N ARG A 8 34.35 -37.96 28.90
CA ARG A 8 35.23 -36.79 28.88
C ARG A 8 34.46 -35.59 28.37
N VAL A 9 34.56 -34.46 29.05
CA VAL A 9 33.93 -33.21 28.64
C VAL A 9 35.02 -32.16 28.47
N GLN A 10 35.11 -31.58 27.28
CA GLN A 10 36.05 -30.53 26.91
C GLN A 10 35.35 -29.18 26.97
N SER A 11 35.87 -28.29 27.81
CA SER A 11 35.52 -26.87 27.87
C SER A 11 36.67 -26.01 27.29
N PRO A 12 36.47 -24.70 27.06
CA PRO A 12 37.55 -23.79 26.73
C PRO A 12 38.72 -23.82 27.73
N ASP A 13 38.44 -24.12 29.00
CA ASP A 13 39.40 -24.12 30.11
C ASP A 13 40.06 -25.49 30.34
N GLY A 14 39.73 -26.51 29.54
CA GLY A 14 40.33 -27.85 29.61
C GLY A 14 39.32 -29.01 29.62
N VAL A 15 39.85 -30.24 29.72
CA VAL A 15 39.07 -31.49 29.66
C VAL A 15 38.95 -32.12 31.04
N LYS A 16 37.73 -32.39 31.51
CA LYS A 16 37.45 -33.13 32.75
C LYS A 16 36.78 -34.47 32.47
N ARG A 17 36.97 -35.44 33.36
CA ARG A 17 36.38 -36.78 33.27
C ARG A 17 35.25 -36.91 34.28
N ILE A 18 34.06 -37.29 33.82
CA ILE A 18 32.85 -37.38 34.63
C ILE A 18 32.37 -38.83 34.67
N THR A 19 32.19 -39.37 35.86
CA THR A 19 31.68 -40.72 36.07
C THR A 19 30.15 -40.73 36.08
N ALA A 20 29.57 -41.49 35.16
CA ALA A 20 28.13 -41.65 34.98
C ALA A 20 27.74 -43.14 34.95
N THR A 21 26.45 -43.45 34.95
CA THR A 21 25.96 -44.82 34.73
C THR A 21 25.16 -44.92 33.43
N LYS A 22 25.15 -46.08 32.76
CA LYS A 22 24.46 -46.25 31.45
C LYS A 22 22.96 -45.92 31.48
N ARG A 23 22.31 -46.02 32.64
CA ARG A 23 20.87 -45.73 32.85
C ARG A 23 20.61 -44.33 33.39
N GLU A 24 21.65 -43.54 33.63
CA GLU A 24 21.53 -42.16 34.10
C GLU A 24 20.86 -41.28 33.04
N THR A 25 20.04 -40.32 33.47
CA THR A 25 19.31 -39.41 32.58
C THR A 25 20.20 -38.25 32.14
N ALA A 26 19.93 -37.66 30.97
CA ALA A 26 20.66 -36.48 30.50
C ALA A 26 20.65 -35.33 31.52
N ALA A 27 19.51 -35.09 32.19
CA ALA A 27 19.38 -34.05 33.21
C ALA A 27 20.28 -34.28 34.44
N THR A 28 20.41 -35.52 34.91
CA THR A 28 21.26 -35.86 36.07
C THR A 28 22.75 -35.80 35.71
N PHE A 29 23.10 -36.22 34.51
CA PHE A 29 24.44 -36.07 33.95
C PHE A 29 24.86 -34.60 33.82
N LEU A 30 24.02 -33.74 33.25
CA LEU A 30 24.31 -32.31 33.11
C LEU A 30 24.50 -31.60 34.46
N LYS A 31 23.77 -31.99 35.51
CA LYS A 31 24.00 -31.48 36.87
C LYS A 31 25.40 -31.83 37.41
N LYS A 32 25.91 -33.03 37.10
CA LYS A 32 27.29 -33.41 37.45
C LYS A 32 28.31 -32.60 36.66
N VAL A 33 28.04 -32.34 35.38
CA VAL A 33 28.86 -31.46 34.54
C VAL A 33 28.90 -30.05 35.12
N ALA A 34 27.74 -29.48 35.47
CA ALA A 34 27.64 -28.16 36.09
C ALA A 34 28.50 -28.07 37.37
N LYS A 35 28.39 -29.08 38.24
CA LYS A 35 29.15 -29.17 39.49
C LYS A 35 30.67 -29.27 39.27
N GLU A 36 31.12 -30.06 38.30
CA GLU A 36 32.54 -30.24 37.99
C GLU A 36 33.17 -29.00 37.35
N PHE A 37 32.43 -28.24 36.55
CA PHE A 37 32.93 -27.03 35.90
C PHE A 37 32.56 -25.73 36.62
N GLY A 38 31.82 -25.79 37.73
CA GLY A 38 31.47 -24.62 38.55
C GLY A 38 30.38 -23.72 37.95
N PHE A 39 29.58 -24.21 37.02
CA PHE A 39 28.49 -23.46 36.40
C PHE A 39 27.16 -23.61 37.16
N GLN A 40 26.33 -22.56 37.17
CA GLN A 40 24.92 -22.68 37.55
C GLN A 40 24.15 -23.45 36.46
N ASN A 41 23.08 -24.17 36.81
CA ASN A 41 22.38 -25.15 35.94
C ASN A 41 21.91 -24.63 34.56
N ASN A 42 21.93 -23.31 34.31
CA ASN A 42 21.49 -22.68 33.06
C ASN A 42 22.61 -21.92 32.30
N GLY A 43 23.88 -22.03 32.73
CA GLY A 43 24.98 -21.23 32.18
C GLY A 43 25.83 -21.89 31.09
N PHE A 44 25.48 -23.09 30.60
CA PHE A 44 26.29 -23.83 29.64
C PHE A 44 25.47 -24.78 28.77
N SER A 45 25.94 -25.04 27.55
CA SER A 45 25.41 -26.06 26.64
C SER A 45 26.47 -27.12 26.34
N VAL A 46 26.06 -28.40 26.32
CA VAL A 46 26.95 -29.54 26.02
C VAL A 46 26.52 -30.22 24.73
N TYR A 47 27.47 -30.44 23.82
CA TYR A 47 27.24 -31.04 22.50
C TYR A 47 28.06 -32.32 22.35
N ILE A 48 27.52 -33.26 21.56
CA ILE A 48 28.23 -34.49 21.18
C ILE A 48 29.38 -34.18 20.21
N ASN A 49 29.18 -33.24 19.29
CA ASN A 49 30.16 -32.87 18.28
C ASN A 49 30.72 -31.46 18.47
N ARG A 50 31.95 -31.25 18.02
CA ARG A 50 32.66 -29.95 18.11
C ARG A 50 31.98 -28.84 17.30
N ASN A 51 31.24 -29.18 16.25
CA ASN A 51 30.49 -28.25 15.40
C ASN A 51 29.14 -27.80 16.01
N ARG A 52 28.92 -27.98 17.33
CA ARG A 52 27.68 -27.65 18.05
C ARG A 52 26.44 -28.40 17.53
N THR A 53 26.62 -29.61 16.99
CA THR A 53 25.51 -30.50 16.62
C THR A 53 25.29 -31.58 17.68
N GLY A 54 24.03 -31.99 17.86
CA GLY A 54 23.65 -32.99 18.87
C GLY A 54 23.75 -32.44 20.29
N GLU A 55 23.04 -31.35 20.57
CA GLU A 55 22.94 -30.78 21.92
C GLU A 55 22.29 -31.77 22.89
N ILE A 56 22.89 -31.93 24.06
CA ILE A 56 22.34 -32.72 25.15
C ILE A 56 21.51 -31.76 26.01
N THR A 57 20.18 -31.79 25.81
CA THR A 57 19.27 -30.90 26.54
C THR A 57 18.77 -31.55 27.83
N ALA A 58 18.75 -30.78 28.93
CA ALA A 58 18.23 -31.21 30.24
C ALA A 58 16.73 -31.55 30.23
N SER A 59 15.97 -31.07 29.24
CA SER A 59 14.55 -31.39 29.04
C SER A 59 14.30 -32.81 28.52
N SER A 60 15.35 -33.53 28.08
CA SER A 60 15.21 -34.90 27.62
C SER A 60 15.32 -35.90 28.79
N ASN A 61 14.22 -36.59 29.11
CA ASN A 61 14.23 -37.74 30.05
C ASN A 61 14.90 -39.00 29.46
N LYS A 62 15.68 -38.85 28.39
CA LYS A 62 16.38 -39.95 27.72
C LYS A 62 17.60 -40.35 28.57
N SER A 63 17.83 -41.66 28.67
CA SER A 63 19.06 -42.17 29.28
C SER A 63 20.27 -41.93 28.37
N LEU A 64 21.47 -41.87 28.95
CA LEU A 64 22.72 -41.71 28.19
C LEU A 64 22.90 -42.80 27.11
N SER A 65 22.41 -44.02 27.36
CA SER A 65 22.40 -45.12 26.39
C SER A 65 21.55 -44.83 25.14
N LEU A 66 20.40 -44.16 25.29
CA LEU A 66 19.52 -43.77 24.18
C LEU A 66 20.09 -42.61 23.36
N LEU A 67 20.97 -41.80 23.96
CA LEU A 67 21.74 -40.75 23.29
C LEU A 67 23.00 -41.29 22.59
N LYS A 68 23.20 -42.63 22.56
CA LYS A 68 24.35 -43.32 21.96
C LYS A 68 25.71 -42.95 22.58
N ILE A 69 25.73 -42.41 23.81
CA ILE A 69 26.97 -42.05 24.51
C ILE A 69 27.58 -43.29 25.16
N LYS A 70 28.85 -43.56 24.86
CA LYS A 70 29.62 -44.72 25.31
C LYS A 70 30.73 -44.34 26.28
N HIS A 71 31.31 -45.35 26.92
CA HIS A 71 32.48 -45.18 27.78
C HIS A 71 33.66 -44.64 26.96
N GLY A 72 34.24 -43.52 27.38
CA GLY A 72 35.40 -42.89 26.74
C GLY A 72 35.08 -41.77 25.74
N ASP A 73 33.79 -41.52 25.45
CA ASP A 73 33.37 -40.47 24.52
C ASP A 73 33.77 -39.07 25.00
N LEU A 74 34.02 -38.18 24.04
CA LEU A 74 34.40 -36.78 24.27
C LEU A 74 33.24 -35.86 23.86
N LEU A 75 32.73 -35.08 24.81
CA LEU A 75 31.69 -34.08 24.62
C LEU A 75 32.26 -32.66 24.72
N PHE A 76 31.61 -31.68 24.13
CA PHE A 76 32.07 -30.29 24.06
C PHE A 76 31.12 -29.36 24.81
N LEU A 77 31.64 -28.65 25.81
CA LEU A 77 30.91 -27.69 26.63
C LEU A 77 31.22 -26.26 26.19
N PHE A 78 30.17 -25.44 26.04
CA PHE A 78 30.28 -24.01 25.77
C PHE A 78 29.53 -23.21 26.85
N PRO A 79 30.17 -22.24 27.53
CA PRO A 79 29.49 -21.36 28.47
C PRO A 79 28.62 -20.34 27.72
N SER A 80 27.41 -20.09 28.23
CA SER A 80 26.49 -19.07 27.73
C SER A 80 26.77 -17.76 28.47
N SER A 81 27.27 -16.73 27.79
CA SER A 81 27.47 -15.42 28.38
C SER A 81 26.12 -14.72 28.56
N LEU A 82 25.71 -14.47 29.81
CA LEU A 82 24.88 -13.33 30.28
C LEU A 82 24.47 -13.60 31.75
N ALA A 83 25.03 -12.85 32.70
CA ALA A 83 24.56 -12.81 34.09
C ALA A 83 24.65 -11.37 34.65
N GLY A 84 23.49 -10.80 34.97
CA GLY A 84 23.27 -9.61 35.80
C GLY A 84 21.95 -9.78 36.57
N PRO A 85 21.78 -9.19 37.77
CA PRO A 85 20.97 -9.80 38.83
C PRO A 85 19.49 -9.35 38.91
N SER A 86 18.64 -10.35 39.18
CA SER A 86 17.38 -10.41 39.95
C SER A 86 16.43 -9.20 40.06
N SER A 87 15.21 -9.38 39.56
CA SER A 87 13.96 -8.97 40.25
C SER A 87 12.90 -10.07 40.11
N GLU A 88 12.06 -10.14 41.14
CA GLU A 88 11.22 -11.28 41.52
C GLU A 88 9.94 -11.47 40.67
N MET A 89 9.37 -12.64 40.92
CA MET A 89 8.35 -13.41 40.22
C MET A 89 6.92 -12.87 40.41
N GLU A 90 6.08 -12.92 39.37
CA GLU A 90 4.67 -13.29 39.52
C GLU A 90 4.06 -13.94 38.26
N THR A 91 3.69 -15.21 38.47
CA THR A 91 2.58 -16.03 37.95
C THR A 91 2.03 -15.94 36.52
N SER A 92 2.17 -17.10 35.85
CA SER A 92 1.13 -17.87 35.14
C SER A 92 0.53 -17.32 33.84
N ALA A 93 1.11 -17.73 32.70
CA ALA A 93 0.39 -18.32 31.58
C ALA A 93 1.37 -18.97 30.57
N THR A 94 0.95 -20.08 30.00
CA THR A 94 1.58 -20.91 28.95
C THR A 94 2.39 -20.14 27.89
N LEU A 95 3.71 -20.32 27.89
CA LEU A 95 4.60 -19.80 26.84
C LEU A 95 4.88 -20.88 25.78
N GLY A 96 4.29 -20.66 24.61
CA GLY A 96 4.67 -21.28 23.36
C GLY A 96 6.09 -20.91 22.92
N LEU A 97 6.57 -21.64 21.92
CA LEU A 97 7.88 -21.47 21.32
C LEU A 97 8.11 -20.03 20.87
N LYS A 98 9.21 -19.41 21.31
CA LYS A 98 9.73 -18.17 20.72
C LYS A 98 10.11 -18.42 19.26
N ALA A 99 9.30 -17.92 18.35
CA ALA A 99 9.72 -17.60 16.99
C ALA A 99 10.77 -16.46 17.07
N MET A 100 11.77 -16.49 16.19
CA MET A 100 12.55 -15.28 15.87
C MET A 100 11.55 -14.16 15.59
N GLY A 101 11.69 -13.04 16.29
CA GLY A 101 10.76 -11.93 16.18
C GLY A 101 10.70 -11.43 14.75
N THR A 102 9.62 -11.75 14.04
CA THR A 102 9.11 -10.87 13.00
C THR A 102 8.97 -9.48 13.62
N PRO A 103 9.40 -8.41 12.94
CA PRO A 103 9.13 -7.06 13.44
C PRO A 103 7.63 -6.94 13.75
N SER A 104 7.27 -6.25 14.83
CA SER A 104 5.87 -6.01 15.20
C SER A 104 5.27 -4.99 14.23
N VAL A 105 5.11 -5.38 12.97
CA VAL A 105 4.53 -4.53 11.93
C VAL A 105 3.04 -4.80 11.86
N VAL A 106 2.26 -3.73 11.92
CA VAL A 106 0.80 -3.78 11.83
C VAL A 106 0.45 -3.79 10.35
N GLU A 107 -0.02 -4.93 9.85
CA GLU A 107 -0.54 -5.06 8.49
C GLU A 107 -1.89 -4.36 8.34
N ASP A 108 -2.28 -4.09 7.11
CA ASP A 108 -3.57 -3.46 6.81
C ASP A 108 -4.75 -4.31 7.27
N GLU A 109 -5.87 -3.66 7.61
CA GLU A 109 -7.09 -4.32 8.09
C GLU A 109 -7.59 -5.40 7.11
N ILE A 110 -7.53 -5.12 5.80
CA ILE A 110 -7.92 -6.08 4.76
C ILE A 110 -7.01 -7.30 4.74
N ASP A 111 -5.69 -7.15 4.96
CA ASP A 111 -4.76 -8.27 4.98
C ASP A 111 -4.94 -9.13 6.23
N GLN A 112 -5.19 -8.47 7.37
CA GLN A 112 -5.55 -9.17 8.61
C GLN A 112 -6.85 -9.96 8.44
N TYR A 113 -7.85 -9.37 7.79
CA TYR A 113 -9.13 -10.00 7.49
C TYR A 113 -8.95 -11.23 6.57
N LEU A 114 -8.30 -11.06 5.42
CA LEU A 114 -8.08 -12.13 4.44
C LEU A 114 -7.17 -13.24 4.99
N SER A 115 -6.18 -12.92 5.82
CA SER A 115 -5.29 -13.92 6.42
C SER A 115 -6.01 -14.90 7.37
N ARG A 116 -7.19 -14.53 7.89
CA ARG A 116 -8.03 -15.40 8.73
C ARG A 116 -8.93 -16.33 7.92
N GLN A 117 -9.18 -16.03 6.65
CA GLN A 117 -10.03 -16.84 5.78
C GLN A 117 -9.27 -18.03 5.17
N ASP A 118 -9.92 -19.18 5.01
CA ASP A 118 -9.30 -20.35 4.36
C ASP A 118 -9.19 -20.20 2.84
N GLY A 119 -10.08 -19.42 2.23
CA GLY A 119 -10.15 -19.20 0.78
C GLY A 119 -10.54 -20.44 -0.02
N LYS A 120 -11.05 -21.49 0.63
CA LYS A 120 -11.33 -22.76 -0.06
C LYS A 120 -12.57 -22.64 -0.93
N ILE A 121 -12.49 -23.20 -2.14
CA ILE A 121 -13.57 -23.17 -3.11
C ILE A 121 -14.41 -24.43 -2.91
N TYR A 122 -15.58 -24.27 -2.29
CA TYR A 122 -16.48 -25.39 -2.01
C TYR A 122 -17.31 -25.74 -3.25
N ARG A 123 -17.22 -27.00 -3.69
CA ARG A 123 -17.95 -27.52 -4.85
C ARG A 123 -19.12 -28.39 -4.41
N SER A 124 -20.25 -28.24 -5.10
CA SER A 124 -21.39 -29.13 -4.95
C SER A 124 -21.06 -30.54 -5.43
N ARG A 125 -21.76 -31.54 -4.89
CA ARG A 125 -21.62 -32.94 -5.34
C ARG A 125 -22.06 -33.04 -6.80
N ASP A 126 -21.18 -33.56 -7.65
CA ASP A 126 -21.50 -33.89 -9.02
C ASP A 126 -22.38 -35.15 -9.07
N PRO A 127 -23.62 -35.09 -9.60
CA PRO A 127 -24.52 -36.24 -9.65
C PRO A 127 -24.00 -37.42 -10.49
N GLN A 128 -23.15 -37.17 -11.48
CA GLN A 128 -22.65 -38.16 -12.43
C GLN A 128 -21.28 -38.73 -12.01
N LEU A 129 -20.40 -37.89 -11.48
CA LEU A 129 -19.01 -38.27 -11.14
C LEU A 129 -18.84 -38.71 -9.67
N CYS A 130 -19.69 -38.22 -8.74
CA CYS A 130 -19.56 -38.56 -7.33
C CYS A 130 -20.26 -39.86 -6.93
N ARG A 131 -19.49 -40.95 -6.82
CA ARG A 131 -19.95 -42.27 -6.36
C ARG A 131 -19.80 -42.47 -4.84
N HIS A 132 -20.37 -41.57 -4.04
CA HIS A 132 -20.38 -41.67 -2.57
C HIS A 132 -21.69 -41.16 -1.98
N GLY A 133 -21.96 -41.53 -0.73
CA GLY A 133 -23.12 -41.04 0.02
C GLY A 133 -23.03 -39.54 0.37
N PRO A 134 -24.07 -38.96 1.02
CA PRO A 134 -24.19 -37.52 1.26
C PRO A 134 -23.05 -36.91 2.09
N LEU A 135 -22.47 -37.68 3.02
CA LEU A 135 -21.37 -37.25 3.90
C LEU A 135 -19.98 -37.60 3.35
N GLY A 136 -19.91 -38.36 2.25
CA GLY A 136 -18.65 -38.69 1.60
C GLY A 136 -18.09 -37.50 0.82
N LYS A 137 -16.77 -37.45 0.67
CA LYS A 137 -16.09 -36.54 -0.27
C LYS A 137 -15.22 -37.35 -1.21
N CYS A 138 -15.15 -36.95 -2.48
CA CYS A 138 -14.24 -37.51 -3.48
C CYS A 138 -13.51 -36.38 -4.22
N VAL A 139 -12.65 -36.73 -5.17
CA VAL A 139 -11.83 -35.79 -5.96
C VAL A 139 -12.69 -34.74 -6.70
N HIS A 140 -13.94 -35.07 -7.02
CA HIS A 140 -14.85 -34.18 -7.75
C HIS A 140 -15.65 -33.21 -6.86
N CYS A 141 -15.70 -33.43 -5.54
CA CYS A 141 -16.45 -32.57 -4.61
C CYS A 141 -15.63 -32.11 -3.38
N VAL A 142 -14.36 -32.52 -3.29
CA VAL A 142 -13.44 -31.94 -2.32
C VAL A 142 -13.26 -30.45 -2.65
N PRO A 143 -13.26 -29.57 -1.64
CA PRO A 143 -12.97 -28.16 -1.87
C PRO A 143 -11.63 -27.98 -2.55
N LEU A 144 -11.58 -27.10 -3.55
CA LEU A 144 -10.33 -26.74 -4.22
C LEU A 144 -9.58 -25.70 -3.39
N GLU A 145 -8.27 -25.68 -3.58
CA GLU A 145 -7.41 -24.66 -2.99
C GLU A 145 -7.54 -23.35 -3.78
N PRO A 146 -7.37 -22.17 -3.15
CA PRO A 146 -7.57 -20.86 -3.79
C PRO A 146 -6.63 -20.58 -4.98
N PHE A 147 -5.55 -21.34 -5.11
CA PHE A 147 -4.52 -21.20 -6.15
C PHE A 147 -4.61 -22.28 -7.24
N ASP A 148 -5.73 -23.01 -7.31
CA ASP A 148 -5.99 -24.04 -8.31
C ASP A 148 -6.08 -23.42 -9.73
N GLU A 149 -5.11 -23.75 -10.59
CA GLU A 149 -4.98 -23.13 -11.92
C GLU A 149 -6.14 -23.52 -12.85
N ASP A 150 -6.64 -24.75 -12.76
CA ASP A 150 -7.78 -25.20 -13.55
C ASP A 150 -9.03 -24.39 -13.20
N TYR A 151 -9.33 -24.20 -11.91
CA TYR A 151 -10.46 -23.38 -11.50
C TYR A 151 -10.36 -21.93 -12.00
N LEU A 152 -9.21 -21.28 -11.80
CA LEU A 152 -9.00 -19.88 -12.18
C LEU A 152 -9.13 -19.66 -13.70
N ASN A 153 -8.68 -20.63 -14.51
CA ASN A 153 -8.79 -20.58 -15.97
C ASN A 153 -10.22 -20.80 -16.49
N HIS A 154 -11.09 -21.47 -15.73
CA HIS A 154 -12.49 -21.72 -16.11
C HIS A 154 -13.47 -20.65 -15.60
N LEU A 155 -12.99 -19.63 -14.88
CA LEU A 155 -13.80 -18.47 -14.53
C LEU A 155 -14.15 -17.65 -15.77
N GLU A 156 -15.27 -16.94 -15.73
CA GLU A 156 -15.69 -16.02 -16.79
C GLU A 156 -15.70 -14.58 -16.22
N PRO A 157 -14.73 -13.72 -16.59
CA PRO A 157 -13.56 -13.97 -17.43
C PRO A 157 -12.46 -14.80 -16.75
N PRO A 158 -11.56 -15.44 -17.52
CA PRO A 158 -10.49 -16.28 -16.97
C PRO A 158 -9.50 -15.43 -16.17
N VAL A 159 -9.15 -15.91 -14.97
CA VAL A 159 -8.27 -15.20 -14.06
C VAL A 159 -6.81 -15.60 -14.36
N LYS A 160 -6.09 -14.70 -15.04
CA LYS A 160 -4.68 -14.91 -15.44
C LYS A 160 -3.70 -15.01 -14.25
N HIS A 161 -4.01 -14.33 -13.14
CA HIS A 161 -3.13 -14.15 -11.99
C HIS A 161 -3.87 -14.49 -10.71
N MET A 162 -3.28 -15.30 -9.82
CA MET A 162 -3.87 -15.56 -8.51
C MET A 162 -3.69 -14.34 -7.59
N SER A 163 -4.57 -14.21 -6.60
CA SER A 163 -4.41 -13.17 -5.56
C SER A 163 -3.13 -13.40 -4.75
N PHE A 164 -2.54 -12.33 -4.22
CA PHE A 164 -1.35 -12.43 -3.38
C PHE A 164 -1.59 -13.33 -2.15
N HIS A 165 -2.76 -13.25 -1.51
CA HIS A 165 -3.11 -14.11 -0.39
C HIS A 165 -3.22 -15.59 -0.79
N ALA A 166 -3.75 -15.91 -1.97
CA ALA A 166 -3.71 -17.27 -2.51
C ALA A 166 -2.27 -17.76 -2.76
N TYR A 167 -1.38 -16.89 -3.25
CA TYR A 167 0.04 -17.18 -3.42
C TYR A 167 0.73 -17.48 -2.07
N ILE A 168 0.45 -16.70 -1.03
CA ILE A 168 0.93 -16.98 0.33
C ILE A 168 0.42 -18.33 0.85
N ARG A 169 -0.84 -18.67 0.58
CA ARG A 169 -1.39 -20.00 0.92
C ARG A 169 -0.66 -21.11 0.17
N LYS A 170 -0.32 -20.92 -1.11
CA LYS A 170 0.47 -21.88 -1.90
C LYS A 170 1.84 -22.14 -1.28
N LEU A 171 2.52 -21.09 -0.81
CA LEU A 171 3.83 -21.22 -0.15
C LEU A 171 3.73 -21.86 1.25
N THR A 172 2.67 -21.55 2.00
CA THR A 172 2.49 -21.99 3.40
C THR A 172 1.76 -23.33 3.54
N GLY A 173 1.14 -23.84 2.47
CA GLY A 173 0.33 -25.07 2.46
C GLY A 173 1.11 -26.39 2.58
N GLY A 174 2.44 -26.35 2.65
CA GLY A 174 3.29 -27.53 2.81
C GLY A 174 3.29 -28.13 4.23
N ALA A 175 3.97 -29.27 4.41
CA ALA A 175 4.08 -29.97 5.68
C ALA A 175 4.62 -29.09 6.84
N ASP A 176 5.43 -28.09 6.51
CA ASP A 176 6.03 -27.16 7.46
C ASP A 176 5.15 -25.97 7.85
N LYS A 177 3.91 -25.88 7.34
CA LYS A 177 2.92 -24.82 7.63
C LYS A 177 3.49 -23.40 7.57
N GLY A 178 4.39 -23.13 6.62
CA GLY A 178 4.99 -21.81 6.44
C GLY A 178 6.11 -21.46 7.42
N LYS A 179 6.60 -22.38 8.26
CA LYS A 179 7.65 -22.10 9.27
C LYS A 179 8.97 -21.57 8.68
N PHE A 180 9.21 -21.83 7.39
CA PHE A 180 10.41 -21.39 6.66
C PHE A 180 10.07 -20.49 5.46
N VAL A 181 8.83 -20.04 5.33
CA VAL A 181 8.44 -19.13 4.24
C VAL A 181 8.89 -17.73 4.61
N ALA A 182 9.89 -17.23 3.90
CA ALA A 182 10.35 -15.85 3.96
C ALA A 182 10.17 -15.24 2.56
N LEU A 183 9.44 -14.13 2.48
CA LEU A 183 9.30 -13.36 1.25
C LEU A 183 10.48 -12.39 1.14
N GLU A 184 11.49 -12.80 0.38
CA GLU A 184 12.70 -11.99 0.19
C GLU A 184 12.49 -10.96 -0.93
N ASN A 185 12.78 -9.69 -0.64
CA ASN A 185 12.82 -8.66 -1.66
C ASN A 185 14.07 -8.84 -2.53
N ILE A 186 13.90 -8.68 -3.84
CA ILE A 186 15.01 -8.71 -4.79
C ILE A 186 15.88 -7.47 -4.54
N SER A 187 17.20 -7.63 -4.54
CA SER A 187 18.17 -6.56 -4.41
C SER A 187 19.23 -6.66 -5.50
N CYS A 188 19.41 -5.58 -6.25
CA CYS A 188 20.39 -5.44 -7.31
C CYS A 188 21.69 -4.79 -6.80
N LYS A 189 21.74 -4.39 -5.53
CA LYS A 189 22.90 -3.71 -4.93
C LYS A 189 23.92 -4.72 -4.38
N ILE A 190 25.19 -4.35 -4.43
CA ILE A 190 26.28 -5.11 -3.80
C ILE A 190 26.04 -5.13 -2.29
N LYS A 191 26.13 -6.31 -1.68
CA LYS A 191 26.00 -6.45 -0.22
C LYS A 191 27.15 -5.72 0.46
N SER A 192 26.82 -4.80 1.36
CA SER A 192 27.80 -4.05 2.16
C SER A 192 28.49 -4.94 3.19
N GLY A 193 29.72 -4.58 3.59
CA GLY A 193 30.44 -5.23 4.68
C GLY A 193 31.33 -6.41 4.27
N CYS A 194 31.76 -6.48 3.00
CA CYS A 194 32.77 -7.46 2.61
C CYS A 194 34.18 -6.95 2.91
N GLU A 195 34.88 -7.60 3.84
CA GLU A 195 36.26 -7.23 4.23
C GLU A 195 37.34 -7.86 3.32
N GLY A 196 36.95 -8.73 2.38
CA GLY A 196 37.90 -9.53 1.58
C GLY A 196 38.36 -8.90 0.28
N HIS A 197 37.87 -7.72 -0.08
CA HIS A 197 38.27 -6.98 -1.28
C HIS A 197 38.07 -5.47 -1.08
N LEU A 198 38.69 -4.66 -1.93
CA LEU A 198 38.44 -3.23 -1.97
C LEU A 198 36.98 -2.95 -2.38
N PRO A 199 36.38 -1.83 -1.95
CA PRO A 199 35.05 -1.42 -2.40
C PRO A 199 34.97 -1.32 -3.93
N TRP A 200 33.76 -1.51 -4.46
CA TRP A 200 33.46 -1.24 -5.88
C TRP A 200 33.90 0.19 -6.24
N PRO A 201 34.57 0.41 -7.40
CA PRO A 201 34.79 -0.51 -8.53
C PRO A 201 36.06 -1.38 -8.45
N ASN A 202 36.86 -1.24 -7.41
CA ASN A 202 38.21 -1.83 -7.36
C ASN A 202 38.23 -3.31 -6.93
N GLY A 203 37.08 -3.87 -6.53
CA GLY A 203 36.96 -5.28 -6.19
C GLY A 203 35.52 -5.72 -5.94
N ILE A 204 35.20 -6.95 -6.33
CA ILE A 204 33.93 -7.62 -6.04
C ILE A 204 34.21 -9.11 -5.82
N CYS A 205 33.49 -9.74 -4.90
CA CYS A 205 33.53 -11.19 -4.70
C CYS A 205 32.14 -11.82 -4.87
N THR A 206 32.11 -13.13 -5.12
CA THR A 206 30.87 -13.90 -5.29
C THR A 206 29.93 -13.88 -4.08
N LYS A 207 30.42 -13.51 -2.89
CA LYS A 207 29.59 -13.39 -1.67
C LYS A 207 28.83 -12.08 -1.58
N CYS A 208 29.43 -10.99 -2.09
CA CYS A 208 28.82 -9.66 -2.08
C CYS A 208 28.08 -9.34 -3.37
N GLN A 209 28.45 -10.01 -4.47
CA GLN A 209 27.84 -9.85 -5.78
C GLN A 209 26.36 -10.26 -5.72
N PRO A 210 25.43 -9.39 -6.16
CA PRO A 210 24.04 -9.78 -6.27
C PRO A 210 23.89 -10.77 -7.43
N SER A 211 22.99 -11.75 -7.25
CA SER A 211 22.73 -12.77 -8.25
C SER A 211 22.16 -12.15 -9.53
N ALA A 212 22.46 -12.76 -10.67
CA ALA A 212 21.79 -12.42 -11.92
C ALA A 212 20.26 -12.58 -11.77
N ILE A 213 19.51 -11.66 -12.37
CA ILE A 213 18.05 -11.61 -12.27
C ILE A 213 17.48 -12.25 -13.54
N THR A 214 16.59 -13.22 -13.40
CA THR A 214 15.81 -13.75 -14.53
C THR A 214 14.37 -13.31 -14.39
N LEU A 215 13.94 -12.39 -15.26
CA LEU A 215 12.59 -11.88 -15.37
C LEU A 215 11.65 -13.00 -15.80
N ASN A 216 10.82 -13.42 -14.86
CA ASN A 216 9.72 -14.35 -15.10
C ASN A 216 8.40 -13.60 -15.01
N ARG A 217 7.39 -14.02 -15.78
CA ARG A 217 6.02 -13.50 -15.62
C ARG A 217 5.53 -13.80 -14.20
N GLN A 218 5.19 -12.75 -13.45
CA GLN A 218 4.74 -12.89 -12.07
C GLN A 218 3.36 -13.57 -12.05
N LYS A 219 3.22 -14.66 -11.31
CA LYS A 219 1.98 -15.47 -11.32
C LYS A 219 0.87 -14.95 -10.40
N TYR A 220 1.15 -13.88 -9.64
CA TYR A 220 0.25 -13.31 -8.65
C TYR A 220 0.27 -11.78 -8.72
N ARG A 221 -0.78 -11.16 -8.20
CA ARG A 221 -0.92 -9.70 -8.09
C ARG A 221 -1.34 -9.29 -6.69
N HIS A 222 -0.98 -8.08 -6.28
CA HIS A 222 -1.30 -7.55 -4.95
C HIS A 222 -2.72 -6.99 -4.89
N VAL A 223 -3.21 -6.44 -6.01
CA VAL A 223 -4.60 -6.01 -6.17
C VAL A 223 -5.18 -6.68 -7.41
N ASP A 224 -6.40 -7.17 -7.30
CA ASP A 224 -7.06 -7.97 -8.33
C ASP A 224 -7.98 -7.16 -9.24
N ASN A 225 -8.53 -6.06 -8.73
CA ASN A 225 -9.50 -5.24 -9.44
C ASN A 225 -9.41 -3.77 -8.98
N ILE A 226 -9.49 -2.84 -9.92
CA ILE A 226 -9.72 -1.41 -9.68
C ILE A 226 -11.20 -1.16 -9.95
N MET A 227 -11.93 -0.63 -8.98
CA MET A 227 -13.35 -0.31 -9.13
C MET A 227 -13.59 1.16 -8.84
N PHE A 228 -14.04 1.91 -9.84
CA PHE A 228 -14.50 3.28 -9.61
C PHE A 228 -15.89 3.23 -8.97
N GLU A 229 -16.10 3.91 -7.85
CA GLU A 229 -17.37 3.87 -7.12
C GLU A 229 -18.57 4.30 -7.98
N ASN A 230 -18.36 5.25 -8.90
CA ASN A 230 -19.36 5.75 -9.83
C ASN A 230 -18.70 6.36 -11.08
N HIS A 231 -19.48 6.55 -12.14
CA HIS A 231 -19.01 7.13 -13.39
C HIS A 231 -18.58 8.60 -13.27
N THR A 232 -19.17 9.35 -12.34
CA THR A 232 -18.89 10.79 -12.23
C THR A 232 -17.46 11.08 -11.79
N VAL A 233 -16.85 10.21 -10.97
CA VAL A 233 -15.44 10.33 -10.56
C VAL A 233 -14.53 10.29 -11.80
N ALA A 234 -14.76 9.31 -12.68
CA ALA A 234 -14.01 9.17 -13.92
C ALA A 234 -14.31 10.30 -14.92
N ASP A 235 -15.59 10.66 -15.09
CA ASP A 235 -15.99 11.71 -16.03
C ASP A 235 -15.44 13.09 -15.68
N ARG A 236 -15.47 13.47 -14.39
CA ARG A 236 -14.91 14.75 -13.93
C ARG A 236 -13.41 14.87 -14.21
N PHE A 237 -12.68 13.77 -14.10
CA PHE A 237 -11.26 13.72 -14.45
C PHE A 237 -11.06 13.85 -15.96
N LEU A 238 -11.84 13.11 -16.77
CA LEU A 238 -11.77 13.16 -18.24
C LEU A 238 -12.19 14.52 -18.81
N ASP A 239 -13.01 15.30 -18.11
CA ASP A 239 -13.45 16.63 -18.54
C ASP A 239 -12.29 17.59 -18.79
N PHE A 240 -11.17 17.45 -18.06
CA PHE A 240 -9.98 18.24 -18.34
C PHE A 240 -9.46 17.98 -19.76
N TRP A 241 -9.27 16.70 -20.12
CA TRP A 241 -8.84 16.31 -21.46
C TRP A 241 -9.87 16.69 -22.52
N ARG A 242 -11.17 16.53 -22.24
CA ARG A 242 -12.25 16.92 -23.18
C ARG A 242 -12.23 18.43 -23.50
N LYS A 243 -11.87 19.27 -22.54
CA LYS A 243 -11.81 20.74 -22.71
C LYS A 243 -10.49 21.23 -23.29
N THR A 244 -9.36 20.63 -22.91
CA THR A 244 -8.01 21.13 -23.26
C THR A 244 -7.34 20.37 -24.41
N GLY A 245 -7.65 19.08 -24.57
CA GLY A 245 -6.92 18.16 -25.45
C GLY A 245 -5.52 17.76 -24.94
N ASN A 246 -5.12 18.17 -23.74
CA ASN A 246 -3.84 17.84 -23.14
C ASN A 246 -3.94 16.61 -22.23
N GLN A 247 -2.85 15.86 -22.11
CA GLN A 247 -2.72 14.76 -21.16
C GLN A 247 -2.83 15.29 -19.73
N HIS A 248 -3.35 14.45 -18.84
CA HIS A 248 -3.62 14.82 -17.46
C HIS A 248 -3.44 13.64 -16.52
N PHE A 249 -3.01 13.92 -15.30
CA PHE A 249 -2.68 12.94 -14.29
C PHE A 249 -3.42 13.23 -12.98
N GLY A 250 -3.78 12.16 -12.30
CA GLY A 250 -4.41 12.24 -10.99
C GLY A 250 -4.03 11.03 -10.13
N TYR A 251 -3.99 11.26 -8.82
CA TYR A 251 -3.89 10.23 -7.82
C TYR A 251 -5.29 9.73 -7.46
N LEU A 252 -5.51 8.42 -7.61
CA LEU A 252 -6.75 7.79 -7.21
C LEU A 252 -6.73 7.63 -5.69
N TYR A 253 -7.76 8.12 -5.01
CA TYR A 253 -7.95 7.97 -3.57
C TYR A 253 -9.12 7.05 -3.29
N GLY A 254 -8.86 5.96 -2.58
CA GLY A 254 -9.80 4.86 -2.43
C GLY A 254 -9.54 3.95 -1.24
N ARG A 255 -10.29 2.87 -1.10
CA ARG A 255 -10.08 1.89 -0.02
C ARG A 255 -9.91 0.49 -0.59
N TYR A 256 -9.17 -0.37 0.11
CA TYR A 256 -9.05 -1.77 -0.27
C TYR A 256 -10.16 -2.60 0.37
N THR A 257 -10.95 -3.30 -0.44
CA THR A 257 -12.03 -4.20 0.00
C THR A 257 -11.81 -5.62 -0.52
N GLU A 258 -12.58 -6.57 0.02
CA GLU A 258 -12.56 -7.95 -0.45
C GLU A 258 -13.20 -8.06 -1.83
N HIS A 259 -12.50 -8.68 -2.77
CA HIS A 259 -13.06 -9.05 -4.06
C HIS A 259 -13.60 -10.48 -4.01
N LYS A 260 -14.92 -10.63 -4.13
CA LYS A 260 -15.61 -11.92 -3.93
C LYS A 260 -15.52 -12.87 -5.13
N ASP A 261 -15.27 -12.36 -6.32
CA ASP A 261 -15.23 -13.16 -7.55
C ASP A 261 -13.89 -13.90 -7.71
N ILE A 262 -12.87 -13.49 -6.96
CA ILE A 262 -11.53 -14.08 -6.96
C ILE A 262 -11.20 -14.57 -5.54
N PRO A 263 -10.80 -15.85 -5.36
CA PRO A 263 -10.46 -16.37 -4.04
C PRO A 263 -9.40 -15.53 -3.32
N LEU A 264 -9.73 -15.03 -2.13
CA LEU A 264 -8.88 -14.15 -1.32
C LEU A 264 -8.40 -12.89 -2.08
N GLY A 265 -9.21 -12.41 -3.03
CA GLY A 265 -8.87 -11.28 -3.87
C GLY A 265 -9.04 -9.93 -3.17
N ILE A 266 -8.26 -8.94 -3.61
CA ILE A 266 -8.36 -7.55 -3.13
C ILE A 266 -8.87 -6.65 -4.27
N ARG A 267 -9.84 -5.80 -3.96
CA ARG A 267 -10.32 -4.74 -4.83
C ARG A 267 -9.88 -3.39 -4.29
N ALA A 268 -9.41 -2.50 -5.16
CA ALA A 268 -9.21 -1.07 -4.87
C ALA A 268 -10.47 -0.30 -5.29
N GLU A 269 -11.23 0.23 -4.33
CA GLU A 269 -12.43 1.03 -4.58
C GLU A 269 -12.07 2.51 -4.59
N VAL A 270 -12.10 3.13 -5.77
CA VAL A 270 -11.71 4.54 -5.99
C VAL A 270 -12.90 5.46 -5.70
N ALA A 271 -12.75 6.32 -4.70
CA ALA A 271 -13.75 7.26 -4.24
C ALA A 271 -13.56 8.67 -4.81
N ALA A 272 -12.31 9.10 -5.02
CA ALA A 272 -11.98 10.42 -5.55
C ALA A 272 -10.67 10.38 -6.35
N ILE A 273 -10.41 11.43 -7.12
CA ILE A 273 -9.16 11.63 -7.86
C ILE A 273 -8.62 13.00 -7.48
N TYR A 274 -7.41 13.05 -6.95
CA TYR A 274 -6.69 14.28 -6.64
C TYR A 274 -5.76 14.64 -7.80
N GLU A 275 -5.72 15.90 -8.21
CA GLU A 275 -4.91 16.35 -9.33
C GLU A 275 -3.72 17.17 -8.84
N PRO A 276 -2.49 16.60 -8.79
CA PRO A 276 -1.32 17.34 -8.33
C PRO A 276 -0.90 18.42 -9.35
N PRO A 277 -0.08 19.40 -8.95
CA PRO A 277 0.52 20.37 -9.86
C PRO A 277 1.29 19.67 -10.99
N GLN A 278 0.97 20.00 -12.23
CA GLN A 278 1.48 19.30 -13.42
C GLN A 278 1.45 20.19 -14.66
N ILE A 279 2.28 19.86 -15.64
CA ILE A 279 2.31 20.47 -16.97
C ILE A 279 2.01 19.38 -17.99
N GLY A 280 0.77 19.37 -18.48
CA GLY A 280 0.31 18.48 -19.54
C GLY A 280 0.41 19.13 -20.92
N THR A 281 0.97 18.41 -21.88
CA THR A 281 0.86 18.70 -23.32
C THR A 281 0.05 17.60 -24.01
N GLN A 282 -0.13 17.66 -25.33
CA GLN A 282 -0.80 16.57 -26.07
C GLN A 282 -0.03 15.24 -26.00
N ASN A 283 1.29 15.29 -25.84
CA ASN A 283 2.19 14.13 -25.98
C ASN A 283 3.12 13.91 -24.79
N SER A 284 3.09 14.77 -23.78
CA SER A 284 3.97 14.69 -22.62
C SER A 284 3.25 15.17 -21.37
N LEU A 285 3.74 14.70 -20.23
CA LEU A 285 3.24 15.07 -18.92
C LEU A 285 4.44 15.24 -17.98
N GLU A 286 4.53 16.38 -17.32
CA GLU A 286 5.54 16.64 -16.29
C GLU A 286 4.85 16.89 -14.95
N LEU A 287 5.18 16.08 -13.94
CA LEU A 287 4.71 16.30 -12.58
C LEU A 287 5.62 17.32 -11.89
N LEU A 288 5.00 18.33 -11.28
CA LEU A 288 5.71 19.33 -10.50
C LEU A 288 5.76 18.90 -9.03
N GLU A 289 6.63 19.54 -8.25
CA GLU A 289 6.67 19.35 -6.81
C GLU A 289 5.36 19.87 -6.19
N ASP A 290 4.71 19.00 -5.41
CA ASP A 290 3.45 19.32 -4.76
C ASP A 290 3.69 19.68 -3.28
N PRO A 291 3.62 20.98 -2.90
CA PRO A 291 3.80 21.40 -1.52
C PRO A 291 2.66 20.92 -0.61
N LYS A 292 1.53 20.48 -1.16
CA LYS A 292 0.34 20.06 -0.41
C LYS A 292 0.26 18.54 -0.25
N ALA A 293 1.18 17.78 -0.84
CA ALA A 293 1.11 16.32 -0.89
C ALA A 293 0.97 15.66 0.50
N GLU A 294 1.76 16.07 1.49
CA GLU A 294 1.70 15.52 2.85
C GLU A 294 0.34 15.75 3.51
N VAL A 295 -0.25 16.93 3.28
CA VAL A 295 -1.56 17.32 3.81
C VAL A 295 -2.67 16.52 3.12
N VAL A 296 -2.59 16.37 1.79
CA VAL A 296 -3.54 15.55 1.02
C VAL A 296 -3.54 14.11 1.54
N ASP A 297 -2.34 13.53 1.73
CA ASP A 297 -2.18 12.16 2.21
C ASP A 297 -2.69 11.98 3.66
N GLU A 298 -2.50 12.98 4.53
CA GLU A 298 -3.05 12.96 5.89
C GLU A 298 -4.58 12.98 5.90
N ILE A 299 -5.20 13.85 5.08
CA ILE A 299 -6.65 13.99 5.00
C ILE A 299 -7.28 12.75 4.38
N ALA A 300 -6.67 12.23 3.30
CA ALA A 300 -7.06 10.95 2.72
C ALA A 300 -7.01 9.83 3.76
N ALA A 301 -5.93 9.71 4.52
CA ALA A 301 -5.80 8.69 5.57
C ALA A 301 -6.89 8.83 6.66
N LYS A 302 -7.21 10.05 7.09
CA LYS A 302 -8.31 10.33 8.04
C LYS A 302 -9.68 9.94 7.48
N LEU A 303 -9.89 10.13 6.18
CA LEU A 303 -11.09 9.68 5.45
C LEU A 303 -11.10 8.15 5.18
N GLY A 304 -10.00 7.45 5.45
CA GLY A 304 -9.84 6.02 5.17
C GLY A 304 -9.49 5.71 3.72
N LEU A 305 -8.93 6.68 3.00
CA LEU A 305 -8.52 6.59 1.60
C LEU A 305 -7.01 6.37 1.44
N ARG A 306 -6.62 5.72 0.35
CA ARG A 306 -5.29 5.25 -0.03
C ARG A 306 -5.03 5.66 -1.48
N LYS A 307 -3.77 5.96 -1.79
CA LYS A 307 -3.30 6.52 -3.06
C LYS A 307 -2.99 5.43 -4.09
N ASP A 308 -3.36 5.63 -5.36
CA ASP A 308 -2.98 4.85 -6.56
C ASP A 308 -2.74 5.80 -7.78
N THR A 309 -2.09 5.40 -8.89
CA THR A 309 -1.68 6.28 -10.03
C THR A 309 -2.31 6.00 -11.41
N TYR A 310 -1.91 6.85 -12.38
CA TYR A 310 -2.14 6.88 -13.83
C TYR A 310 -1.00 6.31 -14.79
N PHE A 311 -1.21 5.80 -16.05
CA PHE A 311 -0.36 5.86 -17.33
C PHE A 311 0.45 4.65 -17.94
N LEU A 312 0.62 4.46 -19.27
CA LEU A 312 1.45 3.41 -19.98
C LEU A 312 2.47 3.83 -21.11
N SER A 313 3.78 3.72 -20.82
CA SER A 313 5.01 3.71 -21.67
C SER A 313 6.18 3.11 -20.85
N SER A 314 7.36 2.83 -21.42
CA SER A 314 8.51 2.34 -20.63
C SER A 314 9.00 3.32 -19.57
N GLU A 315 8.88 4.62 -19.84
CA GLU A 315 9.07 5.69 -18.86
C GLU A 315 8.01 5.63 -17.77
N GLU A 316 6.75 5.40 -18.15
CA GLU A 316 5.65 5.29 -17.19
C GLU A 316 5.73 4.00 -16.35
N CYS A 317 6.30 2.92 -16.88
CA CYS A 317 6.62 1.72 -16.08
C CYS A 317 7.65 2.01 -14.99
N ILE A 318 8.66 2.84 -15.31
CA ILE A 318 9.65 3.28 -14.34
C ILE A 318 8.99 4.18 -13.29
N THR A 319 8.17 5.12 -13.73
CA THR A 319 7.39 6.01 -12.85
C THR A 319 6.44 5.24 -11.92
N ALA A 320 5.70 4.27 -12.45
CA ALA A 320 4.83 3.38 -11.66
C ALA A 320 5.66 2.53 -10.68
N GLY A 321 6.83 2.05 -11.10
CA GLY A 321 7.78 1.38 -10.21
C GLY A 321 8.28 2.27 -9.08
N ASP A 322 8.59 3.54 -9.35
CA ASP A 322 8.97 4.52 -8.32
C ASP A 322 7.82 4.75 -7.33
N PHE A 323 6.60 4.97 -7.80
CA PHE A 323 5.44 5.13 -6.93
C PHE A 323 5.15 3.85 -6.10
N GLN A 324 5.20 2.66 -6.69
CA GLN A 324 5.06 1.41 -5.95
C GLN A 324 6.15 1.23 -4.88
N ASN A 325 7.39 1.69 -5.14
CA ASN A 325 8.47 1.67 -4.16
C ASN A 325 8.27 2.69 -3.02
N LYS A 326 7.64 3.84 -3.31
CA LYS A 326 7.24 4.84 -2.30
C LYS A 326 6.08 4.36 -1.42
N HIS A 327 5.26 3.44 -1.93
CA HIS A 327 4.10 2.88 -1.22
C HIS A 327 4.22 1.36 -1.00
N PRO A 328 5.21 0.88 -0.21
CA PRO A 328 5.42 -0.55 0.00
C PRO A 328 4.27 -1.18 0.81
N ASN A 329 3.92 -2.42 0.49
CA ASN A 329 2.92 -3.17 1.23
C ASN A 329 3.55 -3.81 2.48
N ILE A 330 3.03 -3.47 3.66
CA ILE A 330 3.48 -4.04 4.93
C ILE A 330 3.17 -5.54 4.96
N CYS A 331 4.17 -6.37 5.28
CA CYS A 331 4.02 -7.82 5.29
C CYS A 331 4.88 -8.48 6.36
N ARG A 332 4.25 -9.19 7.30
CA ARG A 332 4.92 -9.88 8.41
C ARG A 332 5.79 -11.06 7.95
N LEU A 333 5.52 -11.59 6.75
CA LEU A 333 6.23 -12.74 6.19
C LEU A 333 7.52 -12.34 5.48
N SER A 334 7.76 -11.04 5.29
CA SER A 334 9.03 -10.55 4.77
C SER A 334 10.01 -10.22 5.90
N PRO A 335 11.29 -10.61 5.78
CA PRO A 335 12.34 -10.16 6.71
C PRO A 335 12.48 -8.64 6.80
N ASP A 336 12.19 -7.94 5.69
CA ASP A 336 12.28 -6.47 5.61
C ASP A 336 11.05 -5.76 6.19
N GLY A 337 10.02 -6.51 6.61
CA GLY A 337 8.76 -5.98 7.13
C GLY A 337 7.76 -5.50 6.05
N HIS A 338 8.17 -5.51 4.78
CA HIS A 338 7.33 -5.16 3.63
C HIS A 338 7.62 -6.05 2.42
N PHE A 339 6.63 -6.25 1.54
CA PHE A 339 6.79 -7.05 0.32
C PHE A 339 5.89 -6.56 -0.82
N GLY A 340 6.51 -6.13 -1.91
CA GLY A 340 5.80 -5.55 -3.06
C GLY A 340 4.97 -4.32 -2.68
N SER A 341 3.91 -4.04 -3.43
CA SER A 341 3.03 -2.89 -3.21
C SER A 341 1.61 -3.18 -3.67
N LYS A 342 0.61 -2.64 -2.95
CA LYS A 342 -0.80 -2.65 -3.36
C LYS A 342 -1.18 -1.45 -4.22
N PHE A 343 -0.25 -0.53 -4.43
CA PHE A 343 -0.46 0.63 -5.26
C PHE A 343 -0.73 0.20 -6.70
N VAL A 344 -1.86 0.63 -7.27
CA VAL A 344 -2.25 0.29 -8.65
C VAL A 344 -2.02 1.45 -9.58
N THR A 345 -2.00 1.17 -10.89
CA THR A 345 -2.02 2.19 -11.93
C THR A 345 -3.20 1.94 -12.88
N ALA A 346 -3.92 2.99 -13.31
CA ALA A 346 -4.95 2.91 -14.35
C ALA A 346 -4.52 3.67 -15.61
N VAL A 347 -5.13 3.43 -16.77
CA VAL A 347 -4.90 4.19 -18.01
C VAL A 347 -6.21 4.29 -18.80
N ALA A 348 -6.68 5.49 -19.07
CA ALA A 348 -7.83 5.87 -19.86
C ALA A 348 -7.35 6.09 -21.30
N THR A 349 -7.71 5.15 -22.14
CA THR A 349 -7.31 5.13 -23.53
C THR A 349 -8.52 4.81 -24.40
N GLY A 350 -8.38 5.03 -25.71
CA GLY A 350 -9.40 4.62 -26.67
C GLY A 350 -9.39 3.11 -26.85
N GLY A 351 -10.51 2.45 -26.56
CA GLY A 351 -10.67 1.02 -26.83
C GLY A 351 -10.90 0.71 -28.32
N PRO A 352 -10.98 -0.58 -28.68
CA PRO A 352 -11.22 -1.02 -30.07
C PRO A 352 -12.55 -0.54 -30.66
N ASP A 353 -13.49 -0.16 -29.80
CA ASP A 353 -14.81 0.38 -30.12
C ASP A 353 -14.83 1.91 -30.23
N ASN A 354 -13.66 2.56 -30.14
CA ASN A 354 -13.49 4.02 -30.08
C ASN A 354 -14.19 4.68 -28.87
N GLN A 355 -14.49 3.92 -27.81
CA GLN A 355 -14.94 4.48 -26.54
C GLN A 355 -13.75 4.68 -25.60
N VAL A 356 -13.93 5.47 -24.55
CA VAL A 356 -12.92 5.61 -23.49
C VAL A 356 -12.99 4.38 -22.61
N HIS A 357 -11.86 3.68 -22.45
CA HIS A 357 -11.70 2.52 -21.58
C HIS A 357 -10.61 2.76 -20.57
N PHE A 358 -10.76 2.19 -19.37
CA PHE A 358 -9.74 2.22 -18.32
C PHE A 358 -9.03 0.88 -18.22
N GLU A 359 -7.73 0.85 -18.47
CA GLU A 359 -6.85 -0.30 -18.36
C GLU A 359 -6.05 -0.21 -17.06
N GLY A 360 -6.23 -1.17 -16.15
CA GLY A 360 -5.51 -1.22 -14.89
C GLY A 360 -4.24 -2.07 -15.00
N TYR A 361 -3.19 -1.69 -14.30
CA TYR A 361 -1.98 -2.50 -14.18
C TYR A 361 -1.21 -2.25 -12.88
N GLN A 362 -0.30 -3.17 -12.57
CA GLN A 362 0.74 -3.04 -11.56
C GLN A 362 2.09 -3.42 -12.17
N VAL A 363 3.17 -2.78 -11.76
CA VAL A 363 4.50 -3.32 -12.05
C VAL A 363 4.82 -4.48 -11.11
N SER A 364 5.53 -5.46 -11.65
CA SER A 364 6.01 -6.64 -10.92
C SER A 364 7.00 -6.26 -9.82
N ASN A 365 7.14 -7.12 -8.81
CA ASN A 365 8.14 -6.93 -7.76
C ASN A 365 9.58 -6.92 -8.32
N GLN A 366 9.81 -7.59 -9.47
CA GLN A 366 11.08 -7.55 -10.19
C GLN A 366 11.32 -6.17 -10.81
N CYS A 367 10.30 -5.57 -11.43
CA CYS A 367 10.37 -4.19 -11.93
C CYS A 367 10.64 -3.19 -10.80
N MET A 368 9.90 -3.30 -9.69
CA MET A 368 10.11 -2.47 -8.50
C MET A 368 11.57 -2.50 -8.04
N ALA A 369 12.19 -3.69 -7.96
CA ALA A 369 13.58 -3.83 -7.55
C ALA A 369 14.56 -3.21 -8.57
N LEU A 370 14.33 -3.40 -9.87
CA LEU A 370 15.15 -2.79 -10.91
C LEU A 370 15.07 -1.26 -10.91
N VAL A 371 13.87 -0.70 -10.68
CA VAL A 371 13.67 0.75 -10.59
C VAL A 371 14.31 1.33 -9.33
N ARG A 372 14.05 0.72 -8.15
CA ARG A 372 14.60 1.15 -6.86
C ARG A 372 16.13 1.21 -6.85
N ASP A 373 16.75 0.26 -7.53
CA ASP A 373 18.20 0.15 -7.61
C ASP A 373 18.75 0.77 -8.90
N GLU A 374 17.96 1.60 -9.59
CA GLU A 374 18.33 2.39 -10.78
C GLU A 374 18.96 1.55 -11.90
N CYS A 375 18.49 0.33 -12.10
CA CYS A 375 19.03 -0.63 -13.06
C CYS A 375 18.29 -0.64 -14.41
N LEU A 376 17.19 0.12 -14.54
CA LEU A 376 16.34 0.17 -15.73
C LEU A 376 16.36 1.56 -16.37
N LEU A 377 16.38 1.61 -17.70
CA LEU A 377 16.25 2.82 -18.51
C LEU A 377 15.12 2.67 -19.53
N PRO A 378 14.41 3.76 -19.88
CA PRO A 378 13.45 3.75 -20.97
C PRO A 378 14.17 3.81 -22.32
N CYS A 379 13.56 3.23 -23.36
CA CYS A 379 14.05 3.34 -24.73
C CYS A 379 13.39 4.52 -25.44
N LYS A 380 14.19 5.42 -26.05
CA LYS A 380 13.69 6.65 -26.70
C LYS A 380 12.80 6.40 -27.91
N ASP A 381 13.19 5.46 -28.77
CA ASP A 381 12.53 5.23 -30.07
C ASP A 381 11.66 3.96 -30.09
N ALA A 382 11.53 3.27 -28.94
CA ALA A 382 10.81 2.00 -28.79
C ALA A 382 10.14 1.94 -27.40
N PRO A 383 8.99 2.62 -27.19
CA PRO A 383 8.33 2.71 -25.88
C PRO A 383 7.90 1.35 -25.30
N GLU A 384 7.71 0.34 -26.14
CA GLU A 384 7.41 -1.04 -25.77
C GLU A 384 8.62 -1.81 -25.18
N LEU A 385 9.81 -1.22 -25.23
CA LEU A 385 11.05 -1.80 -24.73
C LEU A 385 11.63 -1.00 -23.57
N GLY A 386 12.09 -1.71 -22.56
CA GLY A 386 13.02 -1.21 -21.54
C GLY A 386 14.46 -1.62 -21.85
N TYR A 387 15.42 -1.04 -21.12
CA TYR A 387 16.83 -1.38 -21.25
C TYR A 387 17.48 -1.53 -19.87
N ALA A 388 17.98 -2.73 -19.55
CA ALA A 388 18.74 -2.94 -18.32
C ALA A 388 20.14 -2.31 -18.44
N LYS A 389 20.52 -1.42 -17.52
CA LYS A 389 21.81 -0.72 -17.55
C LYS A 389 22.99 -1.71 -17.59
N GLU A 390 24.09 -1.26 -18.17
CA GLU A 390 25.38 -1.92 -18.04
C GLU A 390 26.06 -1.49 -16.73
N SER A 391 26.88 -2.38 -16.17
CA SER A 391 27.70 -2.02 -15.01
C SER A 391 28.71 -0.94 -15.40
N SER A 392 28.84 0.10 -14.58
CA SER A 392 29.83 1.17 -14.71
C SER A 392 30.74 1.22 -13.48
N SER A 393 31.80 2.03 -13.53
CA SER A 393 32.64 2.28 -12.35
C SER A 393 31.87 2.89 -11.17
N GLU A 394 30.74 3.55 -11.44
CA GLU A 394 29.90 4.21 -10.43
C GLU A 394 28.88 3.24 -9.83
N GLN A 395 28.30 2.37 -10.66
CA GLN A 395 27.22 1.48 -10.26
C GLN A 395 27.40 0.08 -10.86
N TYR A 396 27.42 -0.92 -10.00
CA TYR A 396 27.29 -2.31 -10.42
C TYR A 396 25.82 -2.63 -10.71
N VAL A 397 25.57 -3.22 -11.88
CA VAL A 397 24.24 -3.69 -12.31
C VAL A 397 24.35 -5.18 -12.63
N PRO A 398 23.61 -6.07 -11.94
CA PRO A 398 23.64 -7.49 -12.23
C PRO A 398 23.12 -7.77 -13.65
N ASP A 399 23.54 -8.87 -14.24
CA ASP A 399 22.96 -9.31 -15.51
C ASP A 399 21.48 -9.62 -15.31
N VAL A 400 20.66 -9.01 -16.16
CA VAL A 400 19.21 -9.21 -16.20
C VAL A 400 18.89 -10.00 -17.46
N PHE A 401 18.17 -11.10 -17.30
CA PHE A 401 17.74 -11.99 -18.37
C PHE A 401 16.22 -12.08 -18.40
N TYR A 402 15.64 -12.44 -19.55
CA TYR A 402 14.25 -12.84 -19.65
C TYR A 402 14.13 -14.12 -20.48
N LYS A 403 13.05 -14.86 -20.28
CA LYS A 403 12.75 -16.08 -21.05
C LYS A 403 11.78 -15.78 -22.17
N ASP A 404 12.13 -16.16 -23.39
CA ASP A 404 11.30 -16.02 -24.58
C ASP A 404 11.07 -17.40 -25.21
N ILE A 405 10.07 -17.52 -26.08
CA ILE A 405 9.77 -18.76 -26.81
C ILE A 405 10.22 -18.59 -28.25
N ASP A 406 11.12 -19.46 -28.72
CA ASP A 406 11.59 -19.42 -30.10
C ASP A 406 10.51 -19.88 -31.10
N LYS A 407 10.81 -19.75 -32.41
CA LYS A 407 9.92 -20.19 -33.50
C LYS A 407 9.60 -21.69 -33.50
N PHE A 408 10.32 -22.48 -32.70
CA PHE A 408 10.19 -23.92 -32.57
C PHE A 408 9.52 -24.33 -31.25
N GLY A 409 9.08 -23.36 -30.43
CA GLY A 409 8.43 -23.61 -29.15
C GLY A 409 9.36 -23.88 -27.97
N ASN A 410 10.68 -23.67 -28.12
CA ASN A 410 11.64 -23.85 -27.03
C ASN A 410 11.82 -22.57 -26.21
N GLU A 411 11.96 -22.70 -24.89
CA GLU A 411 12.34 -21.58 -24.02
C GLU A 411 13.81 -21.20 -24.24
N ILE A 412 14.05 -19.98 -24.69
CA ILE A 412 15.39 -19.37 -24.81
C ILE A 412 15.56 -18.26 -23.77
N THR A 413 16.76 -18.13 -23.22
CA THR A 413 17.10 -17.05 -22.27
C THR A 413 17.83 -15.95 -23.02
N GLN A 414 17.32 -14.73 -22.97
CA GLN A 414 17.89 -13.55 -23.62
C GLN A 414 18.32 -12.51 -22.60
N LEU A 415 19.35 -11.74 -22.94
CA LEU A 415 19.81 -10.61 -22.13
C LEU A 415 18.80 -9.46 -22.26
N ALA A 416 18.44 -8.82 -21.14
CA ALA A 416 17.43 -7.76 -21.06
C ALA A 416 17.95 -6.40 -21.57
N ARG A 417 18.60 -6.39 -22.73
CA ARG A 417 19.24 -5.24 -23.38
C ARG A 417 19.00 -5.30 -24.90
N PRO A 418 17.81 -4.95 -25.40
CA PRO A 418 16.62 -4.47 -24.68
C PRO A 418 15.75 -5.60 -24.11
N LEU A 419 14.70 -5.25 -23.36
CA LEU A 419 13.66 -6.18 -22.88
C LEU A 419 12.25 -5.66 -23.19
N PRO A 420 11.27 -6.52 -23.48
CA PRO A 420 9.87 -6.11 -23.56
C PRO A 420 9.31 -5.70 -22.20
N VAL A 421 8.61 -4.56 -22.13
CA VAL A 421 7.99 -4.08 -20.87
C VAL A 421 6.89 -5.00 -20.36
N GLU A 422 6.32 -5.88 -21.19
CA GLU A 422 5.32 -6.88 -20.80
C GLU A 422 5.78 -7.81 -19.67
N TYR A 423 7.09 -8.03 -19.51
CA TYR A 423 7.62 -8.83 -18.39
C TYR A 423 7.64 -8.07 -17.07
N LEU A 424 7.49 -6.75 -17.13
CA LEU A 424 7.52 -5.84 -15.99
C LEU A 424 6.12 -5.50 -15.49
N ILE A 425 5.09 -5.70 -16.31
CA ILE A 425 3.70 -5.28 -16.05
C ILE A 425 2.82 -6.48 -15.70
N ILE A 426 1.80 -6.25 -14.89
CA ILE A 426 0.77 -7.20 -14.49
C ILE A 426 -0.61 -6.56 -14.69
N ASP A 427 -1.43 -7.13 -15.56
CA ASP A 427 -2.77 -6.62 -15.86
C ASP A 427 -3.72 -6.70 -14.64
N ILE A 428 -4.46 -5.62 -14.42
CA ILE A 428 -5.53 -5.52 -13.42
C ILE A 428 -6.83 -5.13 -14.12
N THR A 429 -7.91 -5.81 -13.76
CA THR A 429 -9.22 -5.49 -14.33
C THR A 429 -9.77 -4.21 -13.73
N THR A 430 -10.30 -3.33 -14.57
CA THR A 430 -10.99 -2.11 -14.13
C THR A 430 -12.49 -2.26 -14.34
N THR A 431 -13.28 -1.87 -13.35
CA THR A 431 -14.75 -2.04 -13.38
C THR A 431 -15.49 -0.85 -12.76
N PHE A 432 -16.79 -0.80 -13.02
CA PHE A 432 -17.75 0.04 -12.30
C PHE A 432 -18.77 -0.88 -11.62
N PRO A 433 -19.24 -0.56 -10.41
CA PRO A 433 -20.26 -1.36 -9.74
C PRO A 433 -21.58 -1.24 -10.49
N LYS A 434 -22.38 -2.32 -10.46
CA LYS A 434 -23.71 -2.35 -11.09
C LYS A 434 -24.63 -1.27 -10.50
N ASP A 435 -24.59 -1.13 -9.18
CA ASP A 435 -25.27 -0.08 -8.45
C ASP A 435 -24.21 0.92 -7.96
N PRO A 436 -24.23 2.18 -8.43
CA PRO A 436 -23.24 3.18 -8.05
C PRO A 436 -23.16 3.39 -6.54
N VAL A 437 -21.93 3.50 -6.06
CA VAL A 437 -21.60 3.83 -4.66
C VAL A 437 -21.08 5.26 -4.62
N TYR A 438 -21.32 5.96 -3.51
CA TYR A 438 -20.96 7.37 -3.37
C TYR A 438 -20.36 7.60 -2.00
N THR A 439 -19.03 7.57 -1.86
CA THR A 439 -18.38 8.03 -0.61
C THR A 439 -18.51 9.54 -0.44
N PHE A 440 -18.37 10.30 -1.52
CA PHE A 440 -18.60 11.75 -1.57
C PHE A 440 -19.92 12.08 -2.27
N SER A 441 -20.55 13.16 -1.85
CA SER A 441 -21.83 13.61 -2.41
C SER A 441 -21.62 14.26 -3.77
N ILE A 442 -22.53 13.98 -4.71
CA ILE A 442 -22.50 14.55 -6.06
C ILE A 442 -23.47 15.73 -6.11
N SER A 443 -22.93 16.92 -6.32
CA SER A 443 -23.72 18.11 -6.65
C SER A 443 -23.83 18.29 -8.16
N GLN A 444 -24.92 18.91 -8.62
CA GLN A 444 -25.03 19.37 -10.00
C GLN A 444 -23.98 20.45 -10.34
N ASN A 445 -23.59 21.24 -9.35
CA ASN A 445 -22.53 22.24 -9.44
C ASN A 445 -21.45 21.85 -8.43
N PRO A 446 -20.55 20.90 -8.78
CA PRO A 446 -19.52 20.45 -7.87
C PRO A 446 -18.48 21.54 -7.59
N PHE A 447 -17.74 21.39 -6.49
CA PHE A 447 -16.69 22.34 -6.16
C PHE A 447 -15.54 22.25 -7.19
N PRO A 448 -14.91 23.37 -7.60
CA PRO A 448 -13.80 23.34 -8.57
C PRO A 448 -12.66 22.43 -8.12
N ILE A 449 -12.07 21.70 -9.06
CA ILE A 449 -10.93 20.82 -8.82
C ILE A 449 -9.65 21.68 -8.78
N GLU A 450 -8.72 21.33 -7.91
CA GLU A 450 -7.43 21.99 -7.76
C GLU A 450 -6.59 21.96 -9.05
N ASN A 451 -5.63 22.90 -9.18
CA ASN A 451 -4.63 22.92 -10.25
C ASN A 451 -5.21 22.98 -11.69
N ARG A 452 -6.40 23.57 -11.85
CA ARG A 452 -7.09 23.77 -13.15
C ARG A 452 -7.22 25.22 -13.59
N ASP A 453 -6.28 26.08 -13.19
CA ASP A 453 -6.29 27.52 -13.51
C ASP A 453 -6.37 27.79 -15.02
N VAL A 454 -5.81 26.90 -15.84
CA VAL A 454 -5.87 26.95 -17.32
C VAL A 454 -7.30 26.88 -17.88
N LEU A 455 -8.24 26.31 -17.12
CA LEU A 455 -9.66 26.26 -17.46
C LEU A 455 -10.48 27.40 -16.82
N GLY A 456 -9.85 28.27 -16.03
CA GLY A 456 -10.52 29.27 -15.21
C GLY A 456 -11.20 28.68 -13.96
N GLU A 457 -10.98 27.40 -13.67
CA GLU A 457 -11.45 26.73 -12.45
C GLU A 457 -10.47 27.04 -11.32
N THR A 458 -10.77 28.08 -10.53
CA THR A 458 -9.92 28.52 -9.41
C THR A 458 -10.56 28.17 -8.07
N GLN A 459 -9.75 27.75 -7.10
CA GLN A 459 -10.18 27.50 -5.74
C GLN A 459 -9.90 28.72 -4.86
N ASP A 460 -10.91 29.57 -4.70
CA ASP A 460 -10.86 30.74 -3.83
C ASP A 460 -12.16 30.90 -3.01
N PHE A 461 -12.22 31.91 -2.14
CA PHE A 461 -13.42 32.17 -1.36
C PHE A 461 -14.62 32.60 -2.21
N HIS A 462 -14.40 33.14 -3.42
CA HIS A 462 -15.47 33.48 -4.34
C HIS A 462 -16.15 32.21 -4.89
N SER A 463 -15.34 31.24 -5.33
CA SER A 463 -15.77 29.90 -5.72
C SER A 463 -16.46 29.16 -4.58
N LEU A 464 -15.94 29.25 -3.35
CA LEU A 464 -16.57 28.68 -2.16
C LEU A 464 -17.94 29.32 -1.88
N ALA A 465 -18.03 30.64 -1.86
CA ALA A 465 -19.28 31.33 -1.60
C ALA A 465 -20.33 31.02 -2.69
N THR A 466 -19.90 30.96 -3.94
CA THR A 466 -20.74 30.57 -5.08
C THR A 466 -21.25 29.13 -4.91
N TYR A 467 -20.37 28.18 -4.62
CA TYR A 467 -20.71 26.79 -4.38
C TYR A 467 -21.72 26.62 -3.25
N LEU A 468 -21.50 27.27 -2.11
CA LEU A 468 -22.40 27.22 -0.96
C LEU A 468 -23.76 27.86 -1.26
N SER A 469 -23.79 28.97 -2.02
CA SER A 469 -25.04 29.66 -2.40
C SER A 469 -25.90 28.83 -3.35
N GLN A 470 -25.28 28.02 -4.21
CA GLN A 470 -25.98 27.15 -5.17
C GLN A 470 -26.55 25.89 -4.51
N ASN A 471 -25.99 25.48 -3.37
CA ASN A 471 -26.35 24.28 -2.63
C ASN A 471 -27.12 24.60 -1.33
N THR A 472 -27.94 25.66 -1.31
CA THR A 472 -28.70 26.08 -0.11
C THR A 472 -29.84 25.15 0.26
N SER A 473 -30.31 24.31 -0.68
CA SER A 473 -31.42 23.38 -0.47
C SER A 473 -30.98 21.96 -0.09
N SER A 474 -29.68 21.66 -0.13
CA SER A 474 -29.15 20.35 0.27
C SER A 474 -28.85 20.31 1.77
N VAL A 475 -28.81 19.09 2.31
CA VAL A 475 -28.36 18.85 3.69
C VAL A 475 -26.91 19.31 3.78
N PHE A 476 -26.55 20.01 4.87
CA PHE A 476 -25.20 20.56 5.05
C PHE A 476 -24.11 19.48 4.90
N LEU A 477 -24.38 18.27 5.42
CA LEU A 477 -23.47 17.13 5.28
C LEU A 477 -23.23 16.78 3.80
N ASP A 478 -24.25 16.82 2.94
CA ASP A 478 -24.08 16.54 1.51
C ASP A 478 -23.27 17.63 0.82
N THR A 479 -23.52 18.90 1.14
CA THR A 479 -22.78 20.02 0.58
C THR A 479 -21.30 19.99 0.98
N ILE A 480 -20.99 19.58 2.22
CA ILE A 480 -19.61 19.56 2.71
C ILE A 480 -18.87 18.27 2.35
N SER A 481 -19.58 17.21 1.95
CA SER A 481 -19.02 15.91 1.55
C SER A 481 -18.50 15.91 0.10
N ASP A 482 -17.78 16.95 -0.31
CA ASP A 482 -17.04 17.00 -1.57
C ASP A 482 -15.54 16.94 -1.27
N PHE A 483 -14.83 16.00 -1.90
CA PHE A 483 -13.40 15.77 -1.64
C PHE A 483 -12.53 17.00 -1.90
N HIS A 484 -12.78 17.70 -3.01
CA HIS A 484 -12.01 18.89 -3.40
C HIS A 484 -12.30 20.07 -2.48
N LEU A 485 -13.55 20.18 -2.01
CA LEU A 485 -13.92 21.18 -0.99
C LEU A 485 -13.22 20.90 0.34
N LEU A 486 -13.25 19.66 0.82
CA LEU A 486 -12.57 19.28 2.07
C LEU A 486 -11.08 19.57 1.98
N LEU A 487 -10.46 19.30 0.83
CA LEU A 487 -9.06 19.60 0.62
C LEU A 487 -8.78 21.11 0.59
N PHE A 488 -9.63 21.89 -0.07
CA PHE A 488 -9.53 23.35 -0.05
C PHE A 488 -9.59 23.92 1.36
N LEU A 489 -10.51 23.43 2.21
CA LEU A 489 -10.64 23.90 3.60
C LEU A 489 -9.37 23.68 4.45
N VAL A 490 -8.57 22.67 4.10
CA VAL A 490 -7.33 22.35 4.83
C VAL A 490 -6.12 23.05 4.24
N THR A 491 -6.05 23.09 2.91
CA THR A 491 -4.87 23.57 2.18
C THR A 491 -4.89 25.07 1.89
N ASN A 492 -6.00 25.76 2.20
CA ASN A 492 -6.12 27.19 2.00
C ASN A 492 -5.22 27.97 2.98
N GLU A 493 -4.32 28.77 2.43
CA GLU A 493 -3.31 29.54 3.18
C GLU A 493 -3.92 30.64 4.06
N VAL A 494 -5.12 31.13 3.73
CA VAL A 494 -5.78 32.21 4.47
C VAL A 494 -6.28 31.74 5.83
N MET A 495 -6.76 30.50 5.91
CA MET A 495 -7.26 29.90 7.16
C MET A 495 -7.08 28.37 7.08
N PRO A 496 -5.87 27.85 7.36
CA PRO A 496 -5.64 26.41 7.33
C PRO A 496 -6.38 25.74 8.50
N LEU A 497 -7.35 24.89 8.20
CA LEU A 497 -8.16 24.21 9.21
C LEU A 497 -7.63 22.82 9.59
N GLN A 498 -6.40 22.46 9.21
CA GLN A 498 -5.80 21.14 9.42
C GLN A 498 -5.98 20.59 10.84
N ASP A 499 -5.73 21.43 11.85
CA ASP A 499 -5.83 21.01 13.26
C ASP A 499 -7.27 20.83 13.76
N SER A 500 -8.24 21.50 13.13
CA SER A 500 -9.63 21.55 13.58
C SER A 500 -10.58 20.69 12.76
N ILE A 501 -10.24 20.36 11.50
CA ILE A 501 -11.15 19.69 10.55
C ILE A 501 -11.49 18.24 10.94
N SER A 502 -10.78 17.65 11.90
CA SER A 502 -10.94 16.23 12.29
C SER A 502 -12.41 15.84 12.59
N LEU A 503 -13.17 16.73 13.23
CA LEU A 503 -14.60 16.50 13.52
C LEU A 503 -15.44 16.41 12.24
N LEU A 504 -15.15 17.28 11.27
CA LEU A 504 -15.84 17.29 9.98
C LEU A 504 -15.49 16.04 9.16
N LEU A 505 -14.22 15.65 9.12
CA LEU A 505 -13.81 14.42 8.42
C LEU A 505 -14.45 13.18 9.03
N GLU A 506 -14.58 13.12 10.36
CA GLU A 506 -15.30 12.03 11.04
C GLU A 506 -16.79 12.04 10.67
N ALA A 507 -17.42 13.21 10.60
CA ALA A 507 -18.81 13.36 10.16
C ALA A 507 -19.02 12.85 8.74
N VAL A 508 -18.14 13.21 7.79
CA VAL A 508 -18.19 12.73 6.40
C VAL A 508 -17.93 11.22 6.34
N ARG A 509 -16.90 10.72 7.03
CA ARG A 509 -16.53 9.30 7.04
C ARG A 509 -17.63 8.39 7.59
N THR A 510 -18.31 8.83 8.65
CA THR A 510 -19.37 8.07 9.32
C THR A 510 -20.78 8.40 8.81
N ARG A 511 -20.90 9.37 7.89
CA ARG A 511 -22.16 9.97 7.44
C ARG A 511 -23.06 10.44 8.58
N ASN A 512 -22.44 11.06 9.60
CA ASN A 512 -23.15 11.52 10.78
C ASN A 512 -23.53 13.01 10.65
N GLU A 513 -24.82 13.25 10.42
CA GLU A 513 -25.36 14.60 10.29
C GLU A 513 -25.23 15.43 11.57
N GLU A 514 -25.31 14.83 12.75
CA GLU A 514 -25.23 15.55 14.02
C GLU A 514 -23.82 16.14 14.24
N LEU A 515 -22.78 15.37 13.89
CA LEU A 515 -21.39 15.85 13.93
C LEU A 515 -21.18 16.98 12.92
N ALA A 516 -21.75 16.87 11.71
CA ALA A 516 -21.68 17.94 10.71
C ALA A 516 -22.41 19.21 11.17
N GLN A 517 -23.57 19.09 11.81
CA GLN A 517 -24.28 20.25 12.38
C GLN A 517 -23.52 20.87 13.57
N THR A 518 -22.81 20.05 14.34
CA THR A 518 -21.93 20.53 15.42
C THR A 518 -20.79 21.34 14.83
N TRP A 519 -20.17 20.86 13.75
CA TRP A 519 -19.14 21.59 13.01
C TRP A 519 -19.67 22.91 12.42
N LYS A 520 -20.88 22.91 11.86
CA LYS A 520 -21.51 24.12 11.31
C LYS A 520 -21.66 25.25 12.35
N LYS A 521 -21.80 24.90 13.64
CA LYS A 521 -21.90 25.88 14.75
C LYS A 521 -20.56 26.31 15.33
N SER A 522 -19.44 25.82 14.78
CA SER A 522 -18.10 26.13 15.26
C SER A 522 -17.66 27.55 14.89
N GLU A 523 -16.75 28.13 15.68
CA GLU A 523 -16.16 29.45 15.41
C GLU A 523 -15.36 29.45 14.09
N GLN A 524 -14.75 28.31 13.76
CA GLN A 524 -14.01 28.11 12.51
C GLN A 524 -14.94 28.25 11.30
N TRP A 525 -16.10 27.58 11.32
CA TRP A 525 -17.07 27.69 10.23
C TRP A 525 -17.69 29.09 10.14
N ALA A 526 -18.00 29.72 11.29
CA ALA A 526 -18.49 31.09 11.32
C ALA A 526 -17.51 32.09 10.66
N THR A 527 -16.20 31.87 10.84
CA THR A 527 -15.14 32.67 10.20
C THR A 527 -15.13 32.45 8.68
N ILE A 528 -15.31 31.22 8.20
CA ILE A 528 -15.45 30.92 6.76
C ILE A 528 -16.67 31.63 6.17
N GLU A 529 -17.84 31.55 6.83
CA GLU A 529 -19.04 32.24 6.37
C GLU A 529 -18.84 33.76 6.29
N GLN A 530 -18.12 34.33 7.26
CA GLN A 530 -17.76 35.74 7.24
C GLN A 530 -16.84 36.07 6.04
N LEU A 531 -15.79 35.28 5.79
CA LEU A 531 -14.91 35.47 4.63
C LEU A 531 -15.67 35.37 3.30
N CYS A 532 -16.54 34.38 3.15
CA CYS A 532 -17.44 34.23 1.99
C CYS A 532 -18.37 35.44 1.81
N SER A 533 -18.83 36.06 2.89
CA SER A 533 -19.68 37.26 2.80
C SER A 533 -18.93 38.51 2.27
N THR A 534 -17.61 38.59 2.49
CA THR A 534 -16.80 39.73 2.04
C THR A 534 -16.55 39.76 0.53
N VAL A 535 -16.62 38.60 -0.13
CA VAL A 535 -16.38 38.45 -1.58
C VAL A 535 -17.64 38.64 -2.45
N GLY A 536 -18.72 39.18 -1.87
CA GLY A 536 -19.86 39.71 -2.62
C GLY A 536 -20.98 38.72 -2.95
N VAL A 537 -20.95 37.50 -2.41
CA VAL A 537 -22.05 36.53 -2.52
C VAL A 537 -22.74 36.43 -1.15
N GLN A 538 -23.99 36.89 -1.04
CA GLN A 538 -24.75 36.78 0.21
C GLN A 538 -25.15 35.33 0.48
N LEU A 539 -24.52 34.70 1.46
CA LEU A 539 -24.93 33.41 2.01
C LEU A 539 -26.24 33.56 2.81
N PRO A 540 -27.26 32.70 2.58
CA PRO A 540 -28.46 32.70 3.42
C PRO A 540 -28.14 32.10 4.80
N GLY A 541 -28.17 32.92 5.86
CA GLY A 541 -28.04 32.41 7.24
C GLY A 541 -27.62 33.41 8.32
N LEU A 542 -27.12 34.59 7.95
CA LEU A 542 -26.52 35.54 8.91
C LEU A 542 -27.54 36.48 9.62
N GLN A 543 -28.72 35.98 9.98
CA GLN A 543 -29.71 36.75 10.76
C GLN A 543 -30.13 36.01 12.03
N GLU A 544 -29.23 35.83 12.98
CA GLU A 544 -29.65 35.55 14.37
C GLU A 544 -28.63 35.95 15.45
N TYR A 545 -28.00 37.13 15.35
CA TYR A 545 -27.48 37.83 16.54
C TYR A 545 -27.70 39.34 16.36
N GLY A 546 -28.50 39.91 17.25
CA GLY A 546 -29.26 41.14 17.00
C GLY A 546 -28.49 42.46 17.07
N ALA A 547 -29.05 43.44 16.38
CA ALA A 547 -29.13 44.82 16.85
C ALA A 547 -30.43 45.44 16.32
N VAL A 548 -31.23 45.96 17.24
CA VAL A 548 -32.51 46.60 17.01
C VAL A 548 -32.29 47.94 16.30
N GLY A 549 -32.99 48.17 15.18
CA GLY A 549 -33.27 49.53 14.71
C GLY A 549 -33.32 49.71 13.19
N GLY A 550 -34.47 50.17 12.69
CA GLY A 550 -34.56 50.89 11.42
C GLY A 550 -35.25 50.14 10.28
N SER A 551 -36.56 50.28 10.20
CA SER A 551 -37.35 49.98 9.01
C SER A 551 -37.01 50.96 7.89
N THR A 552 -36.42 50.48 6.79
CA THR A 552 -36.36 51.22 5.52
C THR A 552 -36.74 50.34 4.35
N HIS A 553 -37.81 50.73 3.67
CA HIS A 553 -38.24 50.24 2.37
C HIS A 553 -37.08 50.28 1.36
N ASN A 554 -36.68 49.13 0.83
CA ASN A 554 -35.83 49.08 -0.36
C ASN A 554 -36.70 49.13 -1.62
N THR A 555 -36.81 50.32 -2.19
CA THR A 555 -37.16 50.51 -3.60
C THR A 555 -35.89 50.30 -4.41
N THR A 556 -35.95 49.42 -5.41
CA THR A 556 -34.88 49.16 -6.37
C THR A 556 -34.62 50.41 -7.20
N ALA A 557 -33.69 51.25 -6.76
CA ALA A 557 -33.26 52.41 -7.52
C ALA A 557 -32.34 51.92 -8.66
N ALA A 558 -32.70 52.23 -9.91
CA ALA A 558 -31.90 51.92 -11.10
C ALA A 558 -30.82 52.98 -11.34
N MET A 559 -29.70 52.57 -11.94
CA MET A 559 -28.65 53.48 -12.44
C MET A 559 -29.22 54.50 -13.43
N TRP A 560 -28.60 55.68 -13.53
CA TRP A 560 -29.05 56.74 -14.44
C TRP A 560 -27.89 57.34 -15.25
N ALA A 561 -28.13 57.58 -16.54
CA ALA A 561 -27.17 58.22 -17.43
C ALA A 561 -27.24 59.75 -17.30
N CYS A 562 -26.09 60.41 -17.16
CA CYS A 562 -26.01 61.87 -17.14
C CYS A 562 -26.36 62.47 -18.51
N GLN A 563 -27.29 63.42 -18.56
CA GLN A 563 -27.67 64.07 -19.82
C GLN A 563 -26.58 64.94 -20.44
N HIS A 564 -25.55 65.33 -19.67
CA HIS A 564 -24.48 66.20 -20.14
C HIS A 564 -23.25 65.45 -20.64
N CYS A 565 -22.82 64.40 -19.93
CA CYS A 565 -21.59 63.67 -20.24
C CYS A 565 -21.81 62.17 -20.49
N THR A 566 -23.05 61.70 -20.49
CA THR A 566 -23.45 60.29 -20.74
C THR A 566 -22.94 59.24 -19.75
N PHE A 567 -22.24 59.67 -18.68
CA PHE A 567 -21.74 58.77 -17.65
C PHE A 567 -22.88 58.08 -16.88
N MET A 568 -22.72 56.78 -16.59
CA MET A 568 -23.68 55.97 -15.85
C MET A 568 -23.43 56.10 -14.35
N ASN A 569 -24.32 56.79 -13.64
CA ASN A 569 -24.21 57.05 -12.21
C ASN A 569 -24.96 55.98 -11.40
N GLN A 570 -24.41 55.67 -10.22
CA GLN A 570 -25.02 54.73 -9.27
C GLN A 570 -26.35 55.25 -8.72
N PRO A 571 -27.28 54.37 -8.30
CA PRO A 571 -28.55 54.77 -7.73
C PRO A 571 -28.36 55.58 -6.43
N GLY A 572 -29.17 56.62 -6.23
CA GLY A 572 -29.11 57.47 -5.03
C GLY A 572 -28.22 58.71 -5.14
N THR A 573 -27.45 58.85 -6.22
CA THR A 573 -26.66 60.06 -6.50
C THR A 573 -27.53 61.16 -7.13
N GLY A 574 -27.52 62.36 -6.52
CA GLY A 574 -28.26 63.55 -7.02
C GLY A 574 -27.50 64.40 -8.04
N HIS A 575 -26.21 64.11 -8.23
CA HIS A 575 -25.30 64.79 -9.16
C HIS A 575 -24.46 63.74 -9.88
N CYS A 576 -23.97 64.07 -11.07
CA CYS A 576 -23.11 63.19 -11.84
C CYS A 576 -21.69 63.13 -11.26
N GLU A 577 -21.11 61.95 -11.11
CA GLU A 577 -19.76 61.75 -10.55
C GLU A 577 -18.66 62.35 -11.46
N MET A 578 -18.85 62.35 -12.78
CA MET A 578 -17.84 62.82 -13.72
C MET A 578 -17.85 64.32 -13.98
N CYS A 579 -19.03 64.96 -13.99
CA CYS A 579 -19.14 66.39 -14.31
C CYS A 579 -19.72 67.24 -13.17
N SER A 580 -20.09 66.62 -12.04
CA SER A 580 -20.67 67.28 -10.86
C SER A 580 -21.96 68.06 -11.09
N LEU A 581 -22.59 67.92 -12.28
CA LEU A 581 -23.87 68.55 -12.61
C LEU A 581 -25.04 67.76 -12.00
N PRO A 582 -26.12 68.44 -11.58
CA PRO A 582 -27.30 67.80 -11.00
C PRO A 582 -28.00 66.85 -11.98
N ARG A 583 -28.79 65.92 -11.44
CA ARG A 583 -29.55 64.91 -12.21
C ARG A 583 -30.70 65.48 -13.06
N THR A 584 -30.98 66.78 -12.98
CA THR A 584 -32.08 67.46 -13.70
C THR A 584 -31.82 67.59 -15.18
#